data_AF-A0A1G0EC73-F1
#
_entry.id   AF-A0A1G0EC73-F1
#
_cell.length_a   1.000
_cell.length_b   1.000
_cell.length_c   1.000
_cell.angle_alpha   90.00
_cell.angle_beta   90.00
_cell.angle_gamma   90.00
#
_symmetry.space_group_name_H-M   'P 1'
#
loop_
_entity.id
_entity.type
_entity.pdbx_description
1 polymer ?
#
loop_
_entity_poly.entity_id
_entity_poly.type
_entity_poly.pdbx_seq_one_letter_code
_entity_poly.pdbx_strand_id
1 'polypeptide(L)'
;MKIDPAAKQQLGEKTFNEVMAFFHSAEKAIETKDLEALMALYSDNYSDGVHDKSSAELIWARIFATFENIAMHHNMKLEKASSGKNMVVFQCSGLLLGVPDVKKVPITIDNWTNQEHVLVKEAGKWKLIGTYGTERKRLWFDKPMHPLF
;
A
#
# COMPACT_ATOMS: atom_id res chain seq x y z
N MET A 1 9.55 -5.71 -3.33
CA MET A 1 9.18 -6.17 -1.97
C MET A 1 10.16 -7.17 -1.34
N LYS A 2 10.40 -7.11 -0.02
CA LYS A 2 10.94 -8.22 0.81
C LYS A 2 10.00 -8.53 1.97
N ILE A 3 9.87 -9.80 2.34
CA ILE A 3 8.97 -10.24 3.42
C ILE A 3 9.68 -11.16 4.40
N ASP A 4 9.36 -11.01 5.69
CA ASP A 4 9.79 -11.91 6.75
C ASP A 4 9.33 -13.36 6.47
N PRO A 5 10.25 -14.34 6.35
CA PRO A 5 9.92 -15.75 6.15
C PRO A 5 8.96 -16.34 7.19
N ALA A 6 8.95 -15.81 8.42
CA ALA A 6 8.04 -16.26 9.49
C ALA A 6 6.56 -16.09 9.11
N ALA A 7 6.22 -15.16 8.21
CA ALA A 7 4.86 -14.94 7.75
C ALA A 7 4.25 -16.18 7.07
N LYS A 8 5.04 -16.94 6.29
CA LYS A 8 4.56 -18.14 5.60
C LYS A 8 4.15 -19.23 6.59
N GLN A 9 4.91 -19.40 7.67
CA GLN A 9 4.60 -20.38 8.72
C GLN A 9 3.29 -20.04 9.46
N GLN A 10 3.08 -18.76 9.79
CA GLN A 10 1.91 -18.30 10.53
C GLN A 10 0.62 -18.33 9.69
N LEU A 11 0.69 -17.82 8.46
CA LEU A 11 -0.47 -17.76 7.56
C LEU A 11 -0.79 -19.13 6.94
N GLY A 12 0.21 -19.99 6.80
CA GLY A 12 0.12 -21.18 5.96
C GLY A 12 0.22 -20.81 4.47
N GLU A 13 0.55 -21.80 3.65
CA GLU A 13 0.95 -21.58 2.26
C GLU A 13 -0.11 -20.89 1.40
N LYS A 14 -1.37 -21.34 1.48
CA LYS A 14 -2.46 -20.77 0.69
C LYS A 14 -2.67 -19.28 0.98
N THR A 15 -2.92 -18.94 2.25
CA THR A 15 -3.17 -17.56 2.68
C THR A 15 -1.96 -16.67 2.39
N PHE A 16 -0.75 -17.16 2.65
CA PHE A 16 0.47 -16.44 2.32
C PHE A 16 0.51 -16.09 0.83
N ASN A 17 0.36 -17.08 -0.06
CA ASN A 17 0.41 -16.87 -1.51
C ASN A 17 -0.68 -15.90 -2.00
N GLU A 18 -1.90 -15.98 -1.45
CA GLU A 18 -2.97 -15.04 -1.79
C GLU A 18 -2.63 -13.59 -1.38
N VAL A 19 -2.05 -13.39 -0.19
CA VAL A 19 -1.61 -12.07 0.28
C VAL A 19 -0.41 -11.57 -0.54
N MET A 20 0.49 -12.46 -0.96
CA MET A 20 1.60 -12.06 -1.85
C MET A 20 1.08 -11.60 -3.20
N ALA A 21 0.10 -12.30 -3.75
CA ALA A 21 -0.54 -11.92 -5.00
C ALA A 21 -1.21 -10.54 -4.90
N PHE A 22 -1.80 -10.20 -3.74
CA PHE A 22 -2.33 -8.86 -3.48
C PHE A 22 -1.24 -7.79 -3.60
N PHE A 23 -0.13 -7.93 -2.87
CA PHE A 23 0.94 -6.92 -2.88
C PHE A 23 1.64 -6.80 -4.24
N HIS A 24 1.88 -7.91 -4.93
CA HIS A 24 2.43 -7.89 -6.28
C HIS A 24 1.49 -7.22 -7.29
N SER A 25 0.18 -7.41 -7.11
CA SER A 25 -0.82 -6.74 -7.96
C SER A 25 -0.84 -5.23 -7.69
N ALA A 26 -0.66 -4.81 -6.44
CA ALA A 26 -0.52 -3.39 -6.09
C ALA A 26 0.76 -2.78 -6.67
N GLU A 27 1.93 -3.43 -6.47
CA GLU A 27 3.21 -3.01 -7.06
C GLU A 27 3.06 -2.82 -8.58
N LYS A 28 2.50 -3.82 -9.27
CA LYS A 28 2.29 -3.77 -10.71
C LYS A 28 1.38 -2.62 -11.11
N ALA A 29 0.23 -2.45 -10.46
CA ALA A 29 -0.71 -1.38 -10.79
C ALA A 29 -0.09 0.01 -10.58
N ILE A 30 0.72 0.18 -9.55
CA ILE A 30 1.47 1.42 -9.28
C ILE A 30 2.51 1.68 -10.37
N GLU A 31 3.34 0.68 -10.69
CA GLU A 31 4.40 0.80 -11.70
C GLU A 31 3.83 1.07 -13.11
N THR A 32 2.68 0.50 -13.43
CA THR A 32 1.98 0.72 -14.72
C THR A 32 0.99 1.86 -14.69
N LYS A 33 0.87 2.60 -13.58
CA LYS A 33 -0.09 3.70 -13.38
C LYS A 33 -1.55 3.30 -13.65
N ASP A 34 -1.90 2.05 -13.38
CA ASP A 34 -3.24 1.52 -13.58
C ASP A 34 -4.10 1.83 -12.35
N LEU A 35 -4.75 2.98 -12.37
CA LEU A 35 -5.58 3.47 -11.26
C LEU A 35 -6.77 2.54 -11.00
N GLU A 36 -7.40 2.01 -12.05
CA GLU A 36 -8.55 1.12 -11.90
C GLU A 36 -8.13 -0.18 -11.20
N ALA A 37 -7.05 -0.81 -11.67
CA ALA A 37 -6.53 -2.03 -11.06
C ALA A 37 -6.09 -1.80 -9.61
N LEU A 38 -5.48 -0.64 -9.31
CA LEU A 38 -5.09 -0.28 -7.95
C LEU A 38 -6.30 -0.09 -7.05
N MET A 39 -7.29 0.70 -7.47
CA MET A 39 -8.49 0.96 -6.67
C MET A 39 -9.38 -0.29 -6.50
N ALA A 40 -9.27 -1.27 -7.40
CA ALA A 40 -9.88 -2.58 -7.24
C ALA A 40 -9.27 -3.39 -6.08
N LEU A 41 -8.10 -3.01 -5.54
CA LEU A 41 -7.49 -3.64 -4.35
C LEU A 41 -7.97 -2.99 -3.04
N TYR A 42 -8.54 -1.79 -3.09
CA TYR A 42 -9.10 -1.12 -1.93
C TYR A 42 -10.50 -1.68 -1.61
N SER A 43 -10.76 -1.91 -0.32
CA SER A 43 -12.09 -2.22 0.21
C SER A 43 -13.04 -1.07 -0.07
N ASP A 44 -14.31 -1.35 -0.31
CA ASP A 44 -15.34 -0.30 -0.42
C ASP A 44 -15.57 0.42 0.91
N ASN A 45 -15.17 -0.20 2.04
CA ASN A 45 -15.19 0.38 3.37
C ASN A 45 -13.80 0.88 3.82
N TYR A 46 -12.90 1.14 2.87
CA TYR A 46 -11.56 1.61 3.18
C TYR A 46 -11.60 2.93 3.96
N SER A 47 -10.79 3.01 5.02
CA SER A 47 -10.61 4.23 5.82
C SER A 47 -9.18 4.32 6.37
N ASP A 48 -8.59 5.51 6.26
CA ASP A 48 -7.32 5.87 6.90
C ASP A 48 -7.43 7.30 7.47
N GLY A 49 -7.70 7.38 8.78
CA GLY A 49 -7.98 8.65 9.45
C GLY A 49 -9.20 9.35 8.82
N VAL A 50 -8.96 10.51 8.21
CA VAL A 50 -9.99 11.31 7.51
C VAL A 50 -10.10 10.97 6.01
N HIS A 51 -9.30 10.05 5.51
CA HIS A 51 -9.27 9.67 4.10
C HIS A 51 -10.04 8.38 3.86
N ASP A 52 -10.92 8.40 2.88
CA ASP A 52 -11.67 7.26 2.37
C ASP A 52 -11.11 6.77 1.02
N LYS A 53 -11.77 5.78 0.42
CA LYS A 53 -11.36 5.21 -0.87
C LYS A 53 -11.26 6.26 -1.97
N SER A 54 -12.23 7.18 -2.03
CA SER A 54 -12.25 8.26 -3.02
C SER A 54 -11.10 9.25 -2.81
N SER A 55 -10.75 9.56 -1.56
CA SER A 55 -9.57 10.36 -1.24
C SER A 55 -8.28 9.68 -1.71
N ALA A 56 -8.14 8.37 -1.51
CA ALA A 56 -6.99 7.60 -1.98
C ALA A 56 -6.88 7.59 -3.51
N GLU A 57 -8.00 7.41 -4.22
CA GLU A 57 -8.06 7.47 -5.68
C GLU A 57 -7.54 8.81 -6.22
N LEU A 58 -8.00 9.93 -5.65
CA LEU A 58 -7.55 11.27 -6.05
C LEU A 58 -6.06 11.50 -5.82
N ILE A 59 -5.51 10.98 -4.71
CA ILE A 59 -4.08 11.06 -4.42
C ILE A 59 -3.28 10.26 -5.44
N TRP A 60 -3.68 9.02 -5.73
CA TRP A 60 -3.01 8.18 -6.73
C TRP A 60 -3.11 8.75 -8.14
N ALA A 61 -4.28 9.27 -8.55
CA ALA A 61 -4.44 9.94 -9.82
C ALA A 61 -3.47 11.12 -9.97
N ARG A 62 -3.29 11.91 -8.90
CA ARG A 62 -2.34 13.02 -8.89
C ARG A 62 -0.89 12.54 -8.96
N ILE A 63 -0.53 11.47 -8.25
CA ILE A 63 0.80 10.86 -8.33
C ILE A 63 1.08 10.40 -9.77
N PHE A 64 0.17 9.63 -10.37
CA PHE A 64 0.34 9.08 -11.72
C PHE A 64 0.42 10.16 -12.81
N ALA A 65 -0.28 11.28 -12.62
CA ALA A 65 -0.21 12.44 -13.51
C ALA A 65 1.04 13.30 -13.34
N THR A 66 1.78 13.17 -12.22
CA THR A 66 2.92 14.04 -11.91
C THR A 66 4.28 13.36 -12.13
N PHE A 67 4.32 12.02 -12.02
CA PHE A 67 5.57 11.27 -11.97
C PHE A 67 5.59 10.13 -12.99
N GLU A 68 6.69 10.02 -13.74
CA GLU A 68 7.03 8.87 -14.58
C GLU A 68 7.95 7.88 -13.86
N ASN A 69 8.10 6.68 -14.41
CA ASN A 69 9.00 5.64 -13.89
C ASN A 69 8.81 5.40 -12.38
N ILE A 70 7.56 5.24 -11.96
CA ILE A 70 7.22 5.04 -10.55
C ILE A 70 7.70 3.66 -10.12
N ALA A 71 8.38 3.59 -8.99
CA ALA A 71 8.87 2.33 -8.41
C ALA A 71 8.70 2.33 -6.90
N MET A 72 8.41 1.16 -6.34
CA MET A 72 8.23 0.98 -4.90
C MET A 72 9.29 0.03 -4.35
N HIS A 73 9.92 0.44 -3.24
CA HIS A 73 10.81 -0.43 -2.49
C HIS A 73 10.35 -0.49 -1.04
N HIS A 74 9.94 -1.67 -0.60
CA HIS A 74 9.42 -1.84 0.74
C HIS A 74 9.74 -3.24 1.31
N ASN A 75 9.85 -3.27 2.63
CA ASN A 75 10.01 -4.47 3.43
C ASN A 75 8.77 -4.63 4.31
N MET A 76 8.26 -5.85 4.43
CA MET A 76 7.05 -6.13 5.19
C MET A 76 7.25 -7.27 6.19
N LYS A 77 6.56 -7.15 7.31
CA LYS A 77 6.53 -8.12 8.39
C LYS A 77 5.08 -8.37 8.78
N LEU A 78 4.71 -9.63 8.94
CA LEU A 78 3.41 -9.98 9.48
C LEU A 78 3.39 -9.65 10.97
N GLU A 79 2.48 -8.79 11.40
CA GLU A 79 2.28 -8.46 12.81
C GLU A 79 1.16 -9.28 13.43
N LYS A 80 0.02 -9.38 12.74
CA LYS A 80 -1.17 -10.06 13.26
C LYS A 80 -1.92 -10.80 12.16
N ALA A 81 -2.52 -11.91 12.52
CA ALA A 81 -3.52 -12.60 11.73
C ALA A 81 -4.69 -12.98 12.63
N SER A 82 -5.91 -12.77 12.14
CA SER A 82 -7.12 -13.28 12.79
C SER A 82 -7.12 -14.81 12.82
N SER A 83 -7.80 -15.41 13.81
CA SER A 83 -7.90 -16.88 13.93
C SER A 83 -8.53 -17.53 12.68
N GLY A 84 -9.47 -16.85 12.03
CA GLY A 84 -10.08 -17.28 10.76
C GLY A 84 -9.25 -16.97 9.52
N LYS A 85 -8.10 -16.29 9.67
CA LYS A 85 -7.20 -15.86 8.58
C LYS A 85 -7.93 -15.11 7.45
N ASN A 86 -8.97 -14.37 7.81
CA ASN A 86 -9.75 -13.48 6.93
C ASN A 86 -9.39 -12.00 7.13
N MET A 87 -8.50 -11.71 8.09
CA MET A 87 -7.86 -10.43 8.32
C MET A 87 -6.39 -10.65 8.68
N VAL A 88 -5.50 -9.88 8.06
CA VAL A 88 -4.07 -9.84 8.36
C VAL A 88 -3.59 -8.39 8.48
N VAL A 89 -2.59 -8.17 9.32
CA VAL A 89 -1.93 -6.88 9.51
C VAL A 89 -0.46 -7.06 9.18
N PHE A 90 0.02 -6.33 8.17
CA PHE A 90 1.42 -6.28 7.80
C PHE A 90 2.00 -4.92 8.16
N GLN A 91 3.07 -4.91 8.94
CA GLN A 91 3.87 -3.72 9.11
C GLN A 91 4.83 -3.57 7.93
N CYS A 92 4.92 -2.37 7.38
CA CYS A 92 5.65 -2.05 6.17
C CYS A 92 6.54 -0.82 6.39
N SER A 93 7.75 -0.87 5.85
CA SER A 93 8.64 0.28 5.74
C SER A 93 9.16 0.35 4.32
N GLY A 94 9.08 1.52 3.70
CA GLY A 94 9.39 1.65 2.30
C GLY A 94 9.50 3.07 1.80
N LEU A 95 9.76 3.16 0.50
CA LEU A 95 9.83 4.37 -0.26
C LEU A 95 9.11 4.19 -1.60
N LEU A 96 8.47 5.26 -2.04
CA LEU A 96 7.91 5.44 -3.37
C LEU A 96 8.78 6.44 -4.12
N LEU A 97 9.27 6.04 -5.28
CA LEU A 97 10.12 6.85 -6.14
C LEU A 97 9.39 7.19 -7.43
N GLY A 98 9.78 8.29 -8.06
CA GLY A 98 9.41 8.59 -9.45
C GLY A 98 10.14 9.80 -10.00
N VAL A 99 10.03 10.01 -11.30
CA VAL A 99 10.68 11.11 -12.03
C VAL A 99 9.61 12.16 -12.34
N PRO A 100 9.68 13.37 -11.76
CA PRO A 100 8.69 14.40 -12.04
C PRO A 100 8.88 14.97 -13.44
N ASP A 101 7.81 15.39 -14.10
CA ASP A 101 7.88 15.94 -15.47
C ASP A 101 8.84 17.12 -15.62
N VAL A 102 8.99 17.92 -14.56
CA VAL A 102 9.83 19.12 -14.52
C VAL A 102 11.30 18.83 -14.22
N LYS A 103 11.65 17.69 -13.60
CA LYS A 103 13.04 17.31 -13.30
C LYS A 103 13.32 15.91 -13.83
N LYS A 104 14.26 15.79 -14.76
CA LYS A 104 14.64 14.51 -15.37
C LYS A 104 15.46 13.58 -14.46
N VAL A 105 15.32 13.70 -13.14
CA VAL A 105 16.01 12.85 -12.15
C VAL A 105 14.99 12.23 -11.20
N PRO A 106 15.16 10.95 -10.80
CA PRO A 106 14.29 10.32 -9.82
C PRO A 106 14.32 11.07 -8.47
N ILE A 107 13.15 11.23 -7.86
CA ILE A 107 12.99 11.75 -6.51
C ILE A 107 12.15 10.78 -5.66
N THR A 108 12.23 10.95 -4.35
CA THR A 108 11.31 10.29 -3.42
C THR A 108 9.96 11.00 -3.44
N ILE A 109 8.92 10.32 -3.94
CA ILE A 109 7.52 10.76 -3.88
C ILE A 109 7.01 10.64 -2.46
N ASP A 110 7.35 9.53 -1.78
CA ASP A 110 6.97 9.28 -0.40
C ASP A 110 7.88 8.27 0.31
N ASN A 111 7.88 8.30 1.64
CA ASN A 111 8.50 7.28 2.48
C ASN A 111 7.68 7.03 3.74
N TRP A 112 7.71 5.80 4.21
CA TRP A 112 7.01 5.39 5.43
C TRP A 112 7.86 4.41 6.22
N THR A 113 7.61 4.37 7.53
CA THR A 113 8.31 3.49 8.45
C THR A 113 7.33 2.91 9.43
N ASN A 114 7.28 1.58 9.48
CA ASN A 114 6.42 0.80 10.36
C ASN A 114 4.92 1.12 10.21
N GLN A 115 4.48 1.41 8.99
CA GLN A 115 3.07 1.60 8.66
C GLN A 115 2.37 0.25 8.60
N GLU A 116 1.23 0.10 9.26
CA GLU A 116 0.46 -1.13 9.22
C GLU A 116 -0.52 -1.09 8.05
N HIS A 117 -0.48 -2.07 7.16
CA HIS A 117 -1.51 -2.34 6.15
C HIS A 117 -2.45 -3.41 6.68
N VAL A 118 -3.73 -3.10 6.78
CA VAL A 118 -4.75 -4.08 7.19
C VAL A 118 -5.46 -4.61 5.96
N LEU A 119 -5.29 -5.90 5.72
CA LEU A 119 -5.99 -6.59 4.65
C LEU A 119 -7.11 -7.45 5.23
N VAL A 120 -8.25 -7.42 4.56
CA VAL A 120 -9.43 -8.25 4.86
C VAL A 120 -9.86 -9.03 3.64
N LYS A 121 -10.50 -10.18 3.86
CA LYS A 121 -11.03 -11.01 2.79
C LYS A 121 -12.51 -10.69 2.57
N GLU A 122 -12.80 -9.99 1.47
CA GLU A 122 -14.15 -9.58 1.05
C GLU A 122 -14.56 -10.38 -0.18
N ALA A 123 -15.70 -11.07 -0.11
CA ALA A 123 -16.19 -11.94 -1.19
C ALA A 123 -15.11 -12.88 -1.75
N GLY A 124 -14.22 -13.38 -0.89
CA GLY A 124 -13.13 -14.30 -1.25
C GLY A 124 -11.86 -13.64 -1.79
N LYS A 125 -11.81 -12.31 -1.94
CA LYS A 125 -10.64 -11.55 -2.41
C LYS A 125 -10.04 -10.73 -1.29
N TRP A 126 -8.71 -10.60 -1.26
CA TRP A 126 -8.03 -9.71 -0.31
C TRP A 126 -8.19 -8.25 -0.73
N LYS A 127 -8.46 -7.40 0.24
CA LYS A 127 -8.69 -5.97 0.09
C LYS A 127 -7.98 -5.19 1.17
N LEU A 128 -7.41 -4.03 0.84
CA LEU A 128 -6.91 -3.08 1.82
C LEU A 128 -8.10 -2.35 2.44
N ILE A 129 -8.30 -2.49 3.75
CA ILE A 129 -9.36 -1.77 4.49
C ILE A 129 -8.86 -0.51 5.18
N GLY A 130 -7.54 -0.32 5.24
CA GLY A 130 -6.95 0.86 5.83
C GLY A 130 -5.58 0.59 6.42
N THR A 131 -5.07 1.61 7.10
CA THR A 131 -3.89 1.50 7.93
C THR A 131 -4.27 1.58 9.41
N TYR A 132 -3.53 0.90 10.28
CA TYR A 132 -3.69 1.04 11.74
C TYR A 132 -2.53 1.88 12.29
N GLY A 133 -2.83 2.86 13.15
CA GLY A 133 -1.82 3.65 13.84
C GLY A 133 -2.20 5.12 14.02
N THR A 134 -1.43 5.84 14.85
CA THR A 134 -1.59 7.28 15.05
C THR A 134 -1.24 8.04 13.78
N GLU A 135 -2.14 8.88 13.29
CA GLU A 135 -1.91 9.80 12.19
C GLU A 135 -0.62 10.61 12.44
N ARG A 136 0.41 10.47 11.59
CA ARG A 136 1.64 11.26 11.74
C ARG A 136 1.33 12.70 11.32
N LYS A 137 1.61 13.67 12.20
CA LYS A 137 1.49 15.11 11.90
C LYS A 137 2.31 15.45 10.66
N ARG A 138 1.62 15.74 9.57
CA ARG A 138 2.23 16.07 8.28
C ARG A 138 2.64 17.56 8.28
N LEU A 139 3.94 17.87 8.28
CA LEU A 139 4.45 19.24 8.13
C LEU A 139 4.08 19.80 6.75
N TRP A 140 3.60 21.03 6.73
CA TRP A 140 2.62 21.56 5.77
C TRP A 140 3.21 22.24 4.54
N PHE A 141 4.54 22.23 4.37
CA PHE A 141 5.19 22.93 3.26
C PHE A 141 5.98 22.04 2.28
N ASP A 142 6.21 20.76 2.59
CA ASP A 142 7.07 19.85 1.79
C ASP A 142 6.48 18.42 1.66
N LYS A 143 5.15 18.24 1.68
CA LYS A 143 4.60 16.89 1.86
C LYS A 143 4.89 15.96 0.67
N PRO A 144 5.61 14.83 0.89
CA PRO A 144 5.43 13.67 0.02
C PRO A 144 3.95 13.31 -0.05
N MET A 145 3.45 13.00 -1.25
CA MET A 145 2.08 12.51 -1.44
C MET A 145 2.03 11.10 -0.86
N HIS A 146 1.64 10.97 0.41
CA HIS A 146 1.50 9.66 1.02
C HIS A 146 0.34 8.92 0.34
N PRO A 147 0.61 7.80 -0.34
CA PRO A 147 -0.39 7.12 -1.17
C PRO A 147 -1.51 6.44 -0.39
N LEU A 148 -1.43 6.45 0.96
CA LEU A 148 -2.35 5.74 1.86
C LEU A 148 -2.45 4.23 1.53
N PHE A 149 -1.44 3.73 0.79
CA PHE A 149 -1.20 2.33 0.59
C PHE A 149 -0.29 1.89 1.70
#